data_AF-A0A6C0EAQ2-F1
#
_entry.id   AF-A0A6C0EAQ2-F1
#
_cell.length_a   1.000
_cell.length_b   1.000
_cell.length_c   1.000
_cell.angle_alpha   90.00
_cell.angle_beta   90.00
_cell.angle_gamma   90.00
#
_symmetry.space_group_name_H-M   'P 1'
#
loop_
_entity.id
_entity.type
_entity.pdbx_description
1 polymer ?
#
loop_
_entity_poly.entity_id
_entity_poly.type
_entity_poly.pdbx_seq_one_letter_code
_entity_poly.pdbx_strand_id
1 'polypeptide(L)'
;MPSADSAQPVKENQSLASYNKWKYTLYTTIIVLLIFNPFTYKLVNSLLSNLVGKIASNDGCPTLLGLAIHAIVFTLIIRLIMDLHI
;
A
#
# COMPACT_ATOMS: atom_id res chain seq x y z
N MET A 1 10.74 35.15 38.35
CA MET A 1 11.66 34.43 37.46
C MET A 1 11.53 32.95 37.75
N PRO A 2 11.73 32.05 36.77
CA PRO A 2 10.86 31.57 35.67
C PRO A 2 10.15 30.23 36.06
N SER A 3 9.18 29.64 35.37
CA SER A 3 9.18 29.24 33.96
C SER A 3 7.76 29.06 33.41
N ALA A 4 7.52 29.68 32.26
CA ALA A 4 6.40 29.42 31.38
C ALA A 4 6.73 28.19 30.52
N ASP A 5 6.08 27.06 30.77
CA ASP A 5 6.15 25.89 29.87
C ASP A 5 4.94 24.96 30.07
N SER A 6 3.75 25.36 29.62
CA SER A 6 2.60 24.43 29.59
C SER A 6 1.50 24.77 28.57
N ALA A 7 1.79 25.58 27.56
CA ALA A 7 0.77 26.07 26.62
C ALA A 7 0.82 25.45 25.21
N GLN A 8 1.47 24.30 24.97
CA GLN A 8 1.43 23.61 23.67
C GLN A 8 1.37 22.09 23.89
N PRO A 9 0.22 21.40 23.68
CA PRO A 9 0.28 20.12 22.94
C PRO A 9 -1.03 19.65 22.24
N VAL A 10 -1.89 20.53 21.68
CA VAL A 10 -3.13 20.06 20.99
C VAL A 10 -3.22 20.39 19.49
N LYS A 11 -2.52 21.42 18.98
CA LYS A 11 -2.56 21.73 17.55
C LYS A 11 -1.47 21.03 16.73
N GLU A 12 -0.29 20.83 17.30
CA GLU A 12 0.85 20.23 16.60
C GLU A 12 0.69 18.71 16.43
N ASN A 13 0.21 18.00 17.44
CA ASN A 13 -0.09 16.56 17.35
C ASN A 13 -1.25 16.27 16.36
N GLN A 14 -2.25 17.15 16.25
CA GLN A 14 -3.36 17.01 15.30
C GLN A 14 -2.91 17.24 13.85
N SER A 15 -2.02 18.21 13.60
CA SER A 15 -1.49 18.49 12.26
C SER A 15 -0.51 17.41 11.79
N LEU A 16 0.38 16.93 12.68
CA LEU A 16 1.27 15.80 12.41
C LEU A 16 0.48 14.50 12.17
N ALA A 17 -0.53 14.22 12.99
CA ALA A 17 -1.43 13.08 12.76
C ALA A 17 -2.20 13.19 11.44
N SER A 18 -2.63 14.39 11.05
CA SER A 18 -3.34 14.62 9.78
C SER A 18 -2.42 14.54 8.56
N TYR A 19 -1.22 15.10 8.67
CA TYR A 19 -0.17 15.02 7.63
C TYR A 19 0.27 13.58 7.38
N ASN A 20 0.44 12.79 8.45
CA ASN A 20 0.75 11.38 8.35
C ASN A 20 -0.38 10.62 7.64
N LYS A 21 -1.66 10.90 7.97
CA LYS A 21 -2.80 10.29 7.26
C LYS A 21 -2.76 10.56 5.75
N TRP A 22 -2.56 11.81 5.34
CA TRP A 22 -2.49 12.17 3.91
C TRP A 22 -1.30 11.55 3.20
N LYS A 23 -0.13 11.47 3.86
CA LYS A 23 1.05 10.76 3.34
C LYS A 23 0.75 9.29 3.07
N TYR A 24 0.24 8.56 4.06
CA TYR A 24 -0.06 7.14 3.91
C TYR A 24 -1.17 6.90 2.89
N THR A 25 -2.20 7.75 2.82
CA THR A 25 -3.23 7.68 1.77
C THR A 25 -2.63 7.88 0.38
N LEU A 26 -1.72 8.84 0.21
CA LEU A 26 -1.09 9.09 -1.08
C LEU A 26 -0.17 7.91 -1.48
N TYR A 27 0.66 7.41 -0.57
CA TYR A 27 1.52 6.25 -0.81
C TYR A 27 0.70 5.01 -1.17
N THR A 28 -0.31 4.69 -0.36
CA THR A 28 -1.18 3.53 -0.63
C THR A 28 -1.89 3.65 -1.98
N THR A 29 -2.40 4.83 -2.34
CA THR A 29 -3.05 5.07 -3.65
C THR A 29 -2.11 4.86 -4.83
N ILE A 30 -0.89 5.40 -4.75
CA ILE A 30 0.13 5.23 -5.81
C ILE A 30 0.49 3.75 -5.97
N ILE A 31 0.68 3.04 -4.85
CA ILE A 31 1.00 1.60 -4.86
C ILE A 31 -0.19 0.80 -5.43
N VAL A 32 -1.44 1.09 -5.06
CA VAL A 32 -2.63 0.44 -5.65
C VAL A 32 -2.61 0.62 -7.16
N LEU A 33 -2.44 1.85 -7.64
CA LEU A 33 -2.44 2.17 -9.07
C LEU A 33 -1.35 1.41 -9.83
N LEU A 34 -0.15 1.32 -9.26
CA LEU A 34 0.94 0.53 -9.82
C LEU A 34 0.61 -0.96 -9.85
N ILE A 35 0.04 -1.50 -8.78
CA ILE A 35 -0.22 -2.94 -8.66
C ILE A 35 -1.46 -3.39 -9.45
N PHE A 36 -2.48 -2.55 -9.56
CA PHE A 36 -3.71 -2.82 -10.31
C PHE A 36 -3.56 -2.55 -11.82
N ASN A 37 -2.36 -2.22 -12.29
CA ASN A 37 -2.05 -2.10 -13.70
C ASN A 37 -2.03 -3.51 -14.37
N PRO A 38 -2.67 -3.72 -15.54
CA PRO A 38 -2.60 -4.98 -16.30
C PRO A 38 -1.16 -5.47 -16.58
N PHE A 39 -0.18 -4.56 -16.66
CA PHE A 39 1.24 -4.94 -16.76
C PHE A 39 1.74 -5.65 -15.50
N THR A 40 1.33 -5.22 -14.32
CA THR A 40 1.72 -5.84 -13.05
C THR A 40 1.07 -7.21 -12.90
N TYR A 41 -0.18 -7.36 -13.31
CA TYR A 41 -0.84 -8.67 -13.38
C TYR A 41 -0.10 -9.65 -14.29
N LYS A 42 0.39 -9.20 -15.46
CA LYS A 42 1.22 -10.03 -16.34
C LYS A 42 2.56 -10.39 -15.70
N LEU A 43 3.23 -9.45 -15.03
CA LEU A 43 4.51 -9.69 -14.36
C LEU A 43 4.36 -10.71 -13.23
N VAL A 44 3.41 -10.51 -12.33
CA VAL A 44 3.15 -11.40 -11.20
C VAL A 44 2.65 -12.77 -11.69
N ASN A 45 1.82 -12.81 -12.73
CA ASN A 45 1.47 -14.06 -13.39
C ASN A 45 2.72 -14.77 -13.95
N SER A 46 3.66 -14.07 -14.58
CA SER A 46 4.91 -14.68 -15.05
C SER A 46 5.75 -15.27 -13.91
N LEU A 47 5.80 -14.57 -12.77
CA LEU A 47 6.58 -14.98 -11.60
C LEU A 47 5.93 -16.15 -10.82
N LEU A 48 4.62 -16.08 -10.59
CA LEU A 48 3.88 -17.03 -9.75
C LEU A 48 3.20 -18.14 -10.56
N SER A 49 3.17 -18.06 -11.89
CA SER A 49 2.50 -19.09 -12.72
C SER A 49 3.10 -20.47 -12.56
N ASN A 50 4.40 -20.55 -12.26
CA ASN A 50 5.09 -21.79 -11.98
C ASN A 50 4.70 -22.42 -10.63
N LEU A 51 4.18 -21.63 -9.68
CA LEU A 51 3.83 -22.08 -8.34
C LEU A 51 2.32 -22.29 -8.15
N VAL A 52 1.49 -21.46 -8.79
CA VAL A 52 0.03 -21.39 -8.53
C VAL A 52 -0.82 -21.59 -9.80
N GLY A 53 -0.20 -21.74 -10.98
CA GLY A 53 -0.91 -21.88 -12.26
C GLY A 53 -1.27 -20.55 -12.92
N LYS A 54 -2.18 -20.54 -13.91
CA LYS A 54 -2.55 -19.32 -14.65
C LYS A 54 -3.36 -18.36 -13.79
N ILE A 55 -2.76 -17.21 -13.47
CA ILE A 55 -3.30 -16.15 -12.60
C ILE A 55 -3.82 -14.96 -13.45
N ALA A 56 -3.34 -14.85 -14.70
CA ALA A 56 -3.82 -13.89 -15.69
C ALA A 56 -3.87 -14.51 -17.10
N SER A 57 -4.81 -14.05 -17.93
CA SER A 57 -4.88 -14.37 -19.36
C SER A 57 -3.79 -13.64 -20.15
N ASN A 58 -3.51 -14.10 -21.37
CA ASN A 58 -2.51 -13.49 -22.27
C ASN A 58 -2.79 -11.99 -22.55
N ASP A 59 -4.05 -11.59 -22.48
CA ASP A 59 -4.49 -10.20 -22.68
C ASP A 59 -4.25 -9.30 -21.45
N GLY A 60 -3.85 -9.87 -20.30
CA GLY A 60 -3.63 -9.13 -19.05
C GLY A 60 -4.87 -9.01 -18.17
N CYS A 61 -5.99 -9.63 -18.56
CA CYS A 61 -7.16 -9.74 -17.71
C CYS A 61 -6.86 -10.70 -16.54
N PRO A 62 -7.03 -10.25 -15.28
CA PRO A 62 -6.87 -11.12 -14.13
C PRO A 62 -8.00 -12.15 -14.08
N THR A 63 -7.69 -13.36 -13.62
CA THR A 63 -8.74 -14.29 -13.19
C THR A 63 -9.28 -13.87 -11.82
N LEU A 64 -10.47 -14.30 -11.43
CA LEU A 64 -11.01 -13.98 -10.09
C LEU A 64 -10.04 -14.43 -8.97
N LEU A 65 -9.42 -15.60 -9.15
CA LEU A 65 -8.37 -16.10 -8.26
C LEU A 65 -7.13 -15.20 -8.29
N GLY A 66 -6.72 -14.74 -9.47
CA GLY A 66 -5.57 -13.87 -9.60
C GLY A 66 -5.75 -12.49 -9.01
N LEU A 67 -6.96 -11.93 -9.09
CA LEU A 67 -7.33 -10.71 -8.38
C LEU A 67 -7.26 -10.91 -6.86
N ALA A 68 -7.78 -12.03 -6.34
CA ALA A 68 -7.74 -12.32 -4.92
C ALA A 68 -6.30 -12.47 -4.39
N ILE A 69 -5.45 -13.21 -5.09
CA ILE A 69 -4.03 -13.36 -4.74
C ILE A 69 -3.31 -12.01 -4.80
N HIS A 70 -3.55 -11.21 -5.84
CA HIS A 70 -2.97 -9.86 -5.95
C HIS A 70 -3.40 -8.96 -4.81
N ALA A 71 -4.68 -9.00 -4.41
CA ALA A 71 -5.18 -8.22 -3.28
C ALA A 71 -4.48 -8.62 -1.98
N ILE A 72 -4.28 -9.92 -1.72
CA ILE A 72 -3.58 -10.40 -0.51
C ILE A 72 -2.13 -9.93 -0.50
N VAL A 73 -1.39 -10.15 -1.60
CA VAL A 73 0.02 -9.73 -1.72
C VAL A 73 0.14 -8.21 -1.56
N PHE A 74 -0.76 -7.46 -2.19
CA PHE A 74 -0.83 -6.00 -2.07
C PHE A 74 -1.03 -5.56 -0.61
N THR A 75 -2.00 -6.15 0.09
CA THR A 75 -2.26 -5.85 1.50
C THR A 75 -1.05 -6.16 2.37
N LEU A 76 -0.34 -7.26 2.13
CA LEU A 76 0.88 -7.61 2.86
C LEU A 76 2.01 -6.59 2.60
N ILE A 77 2.23 -6.17 1.35
CA ILE A 77 3.23 -5.15 1.02
C ILE A 77 2.93 -3.83 1.73
N ILE A 78 1.67 -3.37 1.67
CA ILE A 78 1.24 -2.13 2.31
C ILE A 78 1.41 -2.21 3.82
N ARG A 79 1.00 -3.34 4.43
CA ARG A 79 1.15 -3.54 5.86
C ARG A 79 2.62 -3.56 6.28
N LEU A 80 3.47 -4.21 5.48
CA LEU A 80 4.91 -4.23 5.70
C LEU A 80 5.54 -2.84 5.57
N ILE A 81 5.10 -2.01 4.62
CA ILE A 81 5.58 -0.62 4.48
C ILE A 81 5.14 0.26 5.66
N MET A 82 3.96 0.01 6.24
CA MET A 82 3.52 0.73 7.44
C MET A 82 4.21 0.26 8.72
N ASP A 83 4.50 -1.05 8.83
CA ASP A 83 5.21 -1.63 9.98
C ASP A 83 6.73 -1.41 9.90
N LEU A 84 7.31 -1.31 8.70
CA LEU A 84 8.66 -0.77 8.53
C LEU A 84 8.58 0.72 8.90
N HIS A 85 9.04 1.07 10.09
CA HIS A 85 9.33 2.47 10.44
C HIS A 85 10.46 2.99 9.53
N ILE A 86 10.10 3.51 8.36
CA ILE A 86 10.98 4.29 7.47
C ILE A 86 10.62 5.77 7.58
#